data_AF-A0A399X187-F1
#
_entry.id   AF-A0A399X187-F1
#
_cell.length_a   1.000
_cell.length_b   1.000
_cell.length_c   1.000
_cell.angle_alpha   90.00
_cell.angle_beta   90.00
_cell.angle_gamma   90.00
#
_symmetry.space_group_name_H-M   'P 1'
#
loop_
_entity.id
_entity.type
_entity.pdbx_description
1 polymer ?
#
loop_
_entity_poly.entity_id
_entity_poly.type
_entity_poly.pdbx_seq_one_letter_code
_entity_poly.pdbx_strand_id
1 'polypeptide(L)'
;MESVVRHRRGASHGIPRLASIRVSSQGLEPPLPALHRHAVWGRPTRPDRRGEGHGSPRSARSSIPEAEVTCFKLTRRVVFSCGHRYWSDRLTADQNRARFGRFASPFNHGHNYVLDVTAQGPIDPETGMVLNIKDLDRELQSRIVGPLDQTSLNDEIPRFQRCPPTTENLTLYIRDTLAGWSLPVQLTRLRLEEMPTLWCEWHRTGDQERMTLTRSYEFAASHRLHNSALSEERNLELYGKCWNPAGHGHNYVLEITLEGDPHPETGMLVDLELFDRAVHEIVVDRYDHKNLNEDVPELQGLIPTSEVVAQKIWEALEGTLPAKLVRVRLLETARNAFEVERQ
;
A
#
# COMPACT_ATOMS: atom_id res chain seq x y z
N MET A 1 -26.68 47.14 52.45
CA MET A 1 -25.64 47.88 53.22
C MET A 1 -24.65 46.87 53.75
N GLU A 2 -23.38 47.22 53.62
CA GLU A 2 -22.18 46.42 53.85
C GLU A 2 -22.20 45.59 55.15
N SER A 3 -21.54 44.41 55.15
CA SER A 3 -20.27 44.26 55.87
C SER A 3 -19.79 42.80 56.02
N VAL A 4 -18.46 42.66 55.89
CA VAL A 4 -17.52 41.74 56.57
C VAL A 4 -17.39 40.26 56.13
N VAL A 5 -16.38 40.08 55.28
CA VAL A 5 -15.34 39.04 55.19
C VAL A 5 -15.17 38.08 56.39
N ARG A 6 -15.10 36.78 56.11
CA ARG A 6 -14.14 35.87 56.79
C ARG A 6 -13.48 34.89 55.80
N HIS A 7 -12.16 35.00 55.71
CA HIS A 7 -11.26 34.07 55.06
C HIS A 7 -11.33 32.65 55.65
N ARG A 8 -11.29 31.64 54.78
CA ARG A 8 -10.67 30.35 55.09
C ARG A 8 -9.57 30.07 54.08
N ARG A 9 -8.37 29.84 54.61
CA ARG A 9 -7.16 29.40 53.90
C ARG A 9 -7.38 27.98 53.38
N GLY A 10 -7.10 27.76 52.11
CA GLY A 10 -7.04 26.44 51.46
C GLY A 10 -5.72 26.31 50.70
N ALA A 11 -5.00 25.23 50.97
CA ALA A 11 -3.60 25.01 50.68
C ALA A 11 -3.21 25.08 49.19
N SER A 12 -2.10 25.76 48.91
CA SER A 12 -1.34 25.65 47.67
C SER A 12 -0.74 24.25 47.54
N HIS A 13 -1.30 23.43 46.65
CA HIS A 13 -0.62 22.22 46.18
C HIS A 13 0.21 22.59 44.95
N GLY A 14 1.53 22.56 45.15
CA GLY A 14 2.51 22.82 44.11
C GLY A 14 2.44 21.80 42.98
N ILE A 15 2.58 22.32 41.76
CA ILE A 15 2.78 21.56 40.53
C ILE A 15 4.16 20.87 40.62
N PRO A 16 4.26 19.53 40.46
CA PRO A 16 5.56 18.88 40.48
C PRO A 16 6.36 19.23 39.22
N ARG A 17 7.63 19.63 39.44
CA ARG A 17 8.63 19.87 38.39
C ARG A 17 8.93 18.56 37.65
N LEU A 18 8.75 18.56 36.33
CA LEU A 18 9.26 17.52 35.44
C LEU A 18 10.78 17.48 35.50
N ALA A 19 11.34 16.32 35.88
CA ALA A 19 12.75 16.04 35.80
C ALA A 19 13.16 15.89 34.33
N SER A 20 14.13 16.70 33.89
CA SER A 20 14.73 16.60 32.57
C SER A 20 15.60 15.34 32.47
N ILE A 21 15.14 14.34 31.73
CA ILE A 21 15.95 13.18 31.35
C ILE A 21 16.77 13.59 30.11
N ARG A 22 18.09 13.69 30.28
CA ARG A 22 19.04 13.79 29.16
C ARG A 22 19.24 12.40 28.58
N VAL A 23 18.81 12.18 27.34
CA VAL A 23 19.20 10.99 26.56
C VAL A 23 20.50 11.32 25.82
N SER A 24 21.57 10.61 26.14
CA SER A 24 22.85 10.66 25.43
C SER A 24 22.74 9.95 24.09
N SER A 25 22.99 10.65 23.00
CA SER A 25 23.17 10.07 21.67
C SER A 25 24.54 9.38 21.59
N GLN A 26 24.57 8.07 21.77
CA GLN A 26 25.66 7.22 21.29
C GLN A 26 25.05 6.17 20.36
N GLY A 27 25.53 6.17 19.12
CA GLY A 27 24.93 5.55 17.95
C GLY A 27 25.02 4.03 17.88
N LEU A 28 24.33 3.50 16.87
CA LEU A 28 24.55 2.20 16.24
C LEU A 28 23.88 2.25 14.85
N GLU A 29 24.54 2.91 13.88
CA GLU A 29 24.33 2.64 12.46
C GLU A 29 25.45 1.70 11.98
N PRO A 30 25.16 0.60 11.29
CA PRO A 30 26.19 -0.23 10.68
C PRO A 30 26.73 0.43 9.39
N PRO A 31 28.06 0.41 9.14
CA PRO A 31 28.65 1.06 7.98
C PRO A 31 28.43 0.29 6.67
N LEU A 32 28.14 1.04 5.60
CA LEU A 32 28.13 0.57 4.21
C LEU A 32 29.56 0.23 3.74
N PRO A 33 29.80 -0.89 3.00
CA PRO A 33 31.13 -1.22 2.51
C PRO A 33 31.59 -0.28 1.38
N ALA A 34 32.84 0.16 1.50
CA ALA A 34 33.53 1.03 0.56
C ALA A 34 33.83 0.36 -0.80
N LEU A 35 33.70 1.15 -1.86
CA LEU A 35 34.13 0.85 -3.22
C LEU A 35 35.66 0.73 -3.31
N HIS A 36 36.16 -0.46 -3.66
CA HIS A 36 37.53 -0.62 -4.17
C HIS A 36 37.51 -0.73 -5.70
N ARG A 37 38.26 0.18 -6.35
CA ARG A 37 38.62 0.11 -7.76
C ARG A 37 39.89 -0.73 -7.97
N HIS A 38 39.96 -1.28 -9.18
CA HIS A 38 41.13 -1.80 -9.91
C HIS A 38 41.58 -3.24 -9.63
N ALA A 39 41.17 -4.15 -10.51
CA ALA A 39 42.00 -5.26 -10.96
C ALA A 39 41.91 -5.35 -12.49
N VAL A 40 43.04 -5.06 -13.15
CA VAL A 40 43.27 -5.22 -14.58
C VAL A 40 43.43 -6.71 -14.86
N TRP A 41 42.56 -7.29 -15.68
CA TRP A 41 42.73 -8.65 -16.18
C TRP A 41 43.16 -8.63 -17.65
N GLY A 42 44.37 -9.14 -17.88
CA GLY A 42 45.02 -9.23 -19.18
C GLY A 42 44.29 -10.20 -20.12
N ARG A 43 44.41 -9.90 -21.43
CA ARG A 43 43.92 -10.73 -22.53
C ARG A 43 44.67 -12.06 -22.60
N PRO A 44 43.97 -13.20 -22.78
CA PRO A 44 44.62 -14.41 -23.28
C PRO A 44 44.60 -14.42 -24.81
N THR A 45 45.78 -14.58 -25.38
CA THR A 45 46.08 -14.82 -26.79
C THR A 45 45.50 -16.16 -27.28
N ARG A 46 44.88 -16.15 -28.48
CA ARG A 46 44.48 -17.35 -29.21
C ARG A 46 45.70 -18.14 -29.70
N PRO A 47 45.68 -19.48 -29.66
CA PRO A 47 46.48 -20.29 -30.57
C PRO A 47 45.65 -20.72 -31.78
N ASP A 48 46.26 -20.55 -32.94
CA ASP A 48 45.88 -21.10 -34.24
C ASP A 48 46.14 -22.62 -34.25
N ARG A 49 45.13 -23.43 -34.63
CA ARG A 49 45.33 -24.79 -35.11
C ARG A 49 44.33 -25.12 -36.22
N ARG A 50 44.89 -25.31 -37.41
CA ARG A 50 44.31 -26.00 -38.57
C ARG A 50 44.11 -27.47 -38.26
N GLY A 51 43.07 -28.09 -38.82
CA GLY A 51 42.96 -29.54 -38.92
C GLY A 51 41.53 -30.06 -39.10
N GLU A 52 41.20 -30.33 -40.36
CA GLU A 52 40.43 -31.49 -40.85
C GLU A 52 38.93 -31.61 -40.56
N GLY A 53 38.20 -31.91 -41.64
CA GLY A 53 36.75 -31.99 -41.67
C GLY A 53 36.21 -33.38 -41.35
N HIS A 54 34.96 -33.40 -40.87
CA HIS A 54 34.02 -34.49 -41.05
C HIS A 54 32.61 -33.92 -41.12
N GLY A 55 31.84 -34.41 -42.10
CA GLY A 55 30.48 -33.97 -42.38
C GLY A 55 29.55 -34.13 -41.18
N SER A 56 28.77 -33.10 -40.91
CA SER A 56 27.62 -33.20 -40.00
C SER A 56 26.33 -33.34 -40.81
N PRO A 57 25.45 -34.28 -40.45
CA PRO A 57 24.19 -34.49 -41.12
C PRO A 57 23.25 -33.30 -40.86
N ARG A 58 22.40 -33.02 -41.84
CA ARG A 58 21.31 -32.02 -41.78
C ARG A 58 20.60 -32.14 -40.43
N SER A 59 20.75 -31.13 -39.55
CA SER A 59 19.87 -31.03 -38.39
C SER A 59 18.49 -30.61 -38.91
N ALA A 60 17.51 -31.47 -38.63
CA ALA A 60 16.12 -31.14 -38.78
C ALA A 60 15.86 -29.80 -38.07
N ARG A 61 15.30 -28.83 -38.78
CA ARG A 61 14.67 -27.68 -38.14
C ARG A 61 13.53 -28.24 -37.29
N SER A 62 13.81 -28.46 -36.02
CA SER A 62 12.79 -28.55 -34.98
C SER A 62 12.10 -27.19 -34.98
N SER A 63 10.95 -27.12 -35.67
CA SER A 63 9.98 -26.05 -35.48
C SER A 63 9.61 -26.06 -34.01
N ILE A 64 10.15 -25.10 -33.27
CA ILE A 64 9.60 -24.73 -31.96
C ILE A 64 8.12 -24.41 -32.25
N PRO A 65 7.15 -25.08 -31.61
CA PRO A 65 5.74 -24.71 -31.72
C PRO A 65 5.63 -23.22 -31.40
N GLU A 66 4.80 -22.45 -32.13
CA GLU A 66 4.51 -21.06 -31.81
C GLU A 66 4.31 -20.92 -30.30
N ALA A 67 5.33 -20.39 -29.62
CA ALA A 67 5.33 -20.32 -28.18
C ALA A 67 4.17 -19.41 -27.78
N GLU A 68 3.33 -19.86 -26.84
CA GLU A 68 2.46 -18.96 -26.07
C GLU A 68 3.26 -17.72 -25.74
N VAL A 69 2.84 -16.55 -26.28
CA VAL A 69 3.54 -15.29 -26.07
C VAL A 69 3.56 -15.04 -24.57
N THR A 70 4.68 -15.37 -23.94
CA THR A 70 4.85 -15.20 -22.50
C THR A 70 4.95 -13.71 -22.25
N CYS A 71 3.91 -13.14 -21.64
CA CYS A 71 3.85 -11.72 -21.36
C CYS A 71 4.43 -11.45 -19.97
N PHE A 72 5.47 -10.63 -19.91
CA PHE A 72 6.18 -10.33 -18.67
C PHE A 72 5.74 -8.98 -18.13
N LYS A 73 5.74 -8.84 -16.80
CA LYS A 73 5.46 -7.58 -16.11
C LYS A 73 6.74 -7.04 -15.49
N LEU A 74 7.04 -5.77 -15.76
CA LEU A 74 8.08 -4.99 -15.10
C LEU A 74 7.41 -3.94 -14.24
N THR A 75 7.78 -3.85 -12.96
CA THR A 75 7.32 -2.77 -12.08
C THR A 75 8.49 -1.87 -11.71
N ARG A 76 8.31 -0.56 -11.91
CA ARG A 76 9.28 0.46 -11.54
C ARG A 76 8.69 1.37 -10.47
N ARG A 77 9.42 1.53 -9.37
CA ARG A 77 9.07 2.42 -8.27
C ARG A 77 9.79 3.76 -8.40
N VAL A 78 9.05 4.85 -8.26
CA VAL A 78 9.56 6.22 -8.15
C VAL A 78 8.90 6.93 -6.97
N VAL A 79 9.51 8.02 -6.51
CA VAL A 79 8.99 8.85 -5.43
C VAL A 79 8.98 10.31 -5.86
N PHE A 80 8.00 11.07 -5.38
CA PHE A 80 7.92 12.52 -5.57
C PHE A 80 7.12 13.12 -4.41
N SER A 81 7.37 14.39 -4.10
CA SER A 81 6.70 15.10 -3.01
C SER A 81 5.92 16.27 -3.59
N CYS A 82 4.63 16.38 -3.32
CA CYS A 82 3.85 17.52 -3.82
C CYS A 82 2.79 17.97 -2.82
N GLY A 83 2.41 19.24 -2.94
CA GLY A 83 1.43 19.89 -2.10
C GLY A 83 0.07 19.98 -2.78
N HIS A 84 -1.00 19.86 -2.02
CA HIS A 84 -2.36 20.03 -2.50
C HIS A 84 -3.32 20.47 -1.39
N ARG A 85 -4.53 20.86 -1.78
CA ARG A 85 -5.63 21.21 -0.87
C ARG A 85 -6.96 20.72 -1.41
N TYR A 86 -7.83 20.30 -0.51
CA TYR A 86 -9.23 20.04 -0.82
C TYR A 86 -10.02 21.33 -0.70
N TRP A 87 -9.89 22.17 -1.73
CA TRP A 87 -10.53 23.46 -1.79
C TRP A 87 -10.80 23.88 -3.24
N SER A 88 -11.99 24.42 -3.47
CA SER A 88 -12.36 25.05 -4.73
C SER A 88 -12.61 26.53 -4.51
N ASP A 89 -11.86 27.37 -5.22
CA ASP A 89 -12.04 28.83 -5.21
C ASP A 89 -13.36 29.27 -5.87
N ARG A 90 -14.08 28.32 -6.49
CA ARG A 90 -15.42 28.53 -7.06
C ARG A 90 -16.54 28.32 -6.05
N LEU A 91 -16.24 27.77 -4.87
CA LEU A 91 -17.20 27.51 -3.81
C LEU A 91 -16.99 28.48 -2.66
N THR A 92 -18.07 28.79 -1.96
CA THR A 92 -17.97 29.47 -0.66
C THR A 92 -17.26 28.59 0.37
N ALA A 93 -16.78 29.20 1.46
CA ALA A 93 -16.12 28.45 2.52
C ALA A 93 -17.04 27.38 3.15
N ASP A 94 -18.34 27.65 3.30
CA ASP A 94 -19.31 26.69 3.83
C ASP A 94 -19.56 25.54 2.85
N GLN A 95 -19.63 25.83 1.55
CA GLN A 95 -19.75 24.79 0.52
C GLN A 95 -18.51 23.89 0.45
N ASN A 96 -17.30 24.45 0.58
CA ASN A 96 -16.08 23.66 0.65
C ASN A 96 -16.09 22.74 1.88
N ARG A 97 -16.45 23.27 3.06
CA ARG A 97 -16.56 22.47 4.30
C ARG A 97 -17.63 21.38 4.20
N ALA A 98 -18.78 21.68 3.60
CA ALA A 98 -19.81 20.68 3.37
C ALA A 98 -19.36 19.57 2.40
N ARG A 99 -18.49 19.90 1.43
CA ARG A 99 -18.02 18.95 0.42
C ARG A 99 -16.83 18.09 0.86
N PHE A 100 -15.86 18.68 1.54
CA PHE A 100 -14.59 18.01 1.87
C PHE A 100 -14.41 17.74 3.36
N GLY A 101 -15.43 18.02 4.18
CA GLY A 101 -15.42 17.72 5.61
C GLY A 101 -14.26 18.39 6.35
N ARG A 102 -13.61 17.66 7.26
CA ARG A 102 -12.46 18.19 8.03
C ARG A 102 -11.25 18.53 7.18
N PHE A 103 -11.18 18.00 5.95
CA PHE A 103 -10.06 18.21 5.06
C PHE A 103 -10.18 19.50 4.23
N ALA A 104 -11.33 20.19 4.32
CA ALA A 104 -11.55 21.46 3.65
C ALA A 104 -10.63 22.56 4.21
N SER A 105 -9.57 22.91 3.47
CA SER A 105 -8.61 23.95 3.85
C SER A 105 -8.22 24.78 2.62
N PRO A 106 -8.24 26.12 2.69
CA PRO A 106 -7.73 26.96 1.60
C PRO A 106 -6.20 26.92 1.48
N PHE A 107 -5.51 26.28 2.43
CA PHE A 107 -4.05 26.15 2.45
C PHE A 107 -3.62 24.74 2.06
N ASN A 108 -2.49 24.65 1.37
CA ASN A 108 -1.90 23.38 0.98
C ASN A 108 -1.36 22.60 2.18
N HIS A 109 -1.41 21.28 2.07
CA HIS A 109 -0.60 20.32 2.80
C HIS A 109 0.14 19.46 1.77
N GLY A 110 1.14 18.69 2.17
CA GLY A 110 1.93 17.89 1.22
C GLY A 110 2.15 16.46 1.69
N HIS A 111 2.39 15.60 0.71
CA HIS A 111 2.70 14.18 0.91
C HIS A 111 3.93 13.78 0.11
N ASN A 112 4.59 12.72 0.58
CA ASN A 112 5.67 12.04 -0.12
C ASN A 112 5.07 10.80 -0.78
N TYR A 113 4.73 10.92 -2.06
CA TYR A 113 4.07 9.86 -2.79
C TYR A 113 5.08 8.77 -3.21
N VAL A 114 4.65 7.52 -3.11
CA VAL A 114 5.35 6.37 -3.71
C VAL A 114 4.51 5.83 -4.85
N LEU A 115 5.06 5.87 -6.07
CA LEU A 115 4.39 5.40 -7.26
C LEU A 115 5.07 4.14 -7.80
N ASP A 116 4.33 3.04 -7.84
CA ASP A 116 4.69 1.84 -8.59
C ASP A 116 4.00 1.88 -9.96
N VAL A 117 4.80 1.83 -11.03
CA VAL A 117 4.34 1.76 -12.41
C VAL A 117 4.65 0.39 -12.97
N THR A 118 3.62 -0.38 -13.29
CA THR A 118 3.75 -1.69 -13.92
C THR A 118 3.43 -1.60 -15.40
N ALA A 119 4.38 -2.04 -16.22
CA ALA A 119 4.21 -2.22 -17.65
C ALA A 119 4.37 -3.69 -18.03
N GLN A 120 3.68 -4.09 -19.09
CA GLN A 120 3.61 -5.47 -19.57
C GLN A 120 4.01 -5.54 -21.05
N GLY A 121 4.84 -6.52 -21.40
CA GLY A 121 5.29 -6.73 -22.77
C GLY A 121 6.06 -8.04 -22.96
N PRO A 122 6.37 -8.42 -24.21
CA PRO A 122 7.22 -9.56 -24.49
C PRO A 122 8.67 -9.27 -24.08
N ILE A 123 9.47 -10.33 -23.93
CA ILE A 123 10.93 -10.18 -23.89
C ILE A 123 11.42 -9.91 -25.32
N ASP A 124 12.19 -8.85 -25.49
CA ASP A 124 12.92 -8.59 -26.73
C ASP A 124 14.00 -9.68 -26.93
N PRO A 125 14.00 -10.39 -28.08
CA PRO A 125 14.85 -11.56 -28.29
C PRO A 125 16.33 -11.20 -28.51
N GLU A 126 16.66 -9.96 -28.87
CA GLU A 126 18.04 -9.52 -29.08
C GLU A 126 18.68 -9.09 -27.76
N THR A 127 17.92 -8.40 -26.92
CA THR A 127 18.42 -7.80 -25.67
C THR A 127 18.10 -8.62 -24.42
N GLY A 128 17.12 -9.53 -24.49
CA GLY A 128 16.63 -10.29 -23.34
C GLY A 128 15.85 -9.44 -22.32
N MET A 129 15.48 -8.21 -22.66
CA MET A 129 14.77 -7.27 -21.77
C MET A 129 13.30 -7.14 -22.18
N VAL A 130 12.40 -6.94 -21.21
CA VAL A 130 11.03 -6.50 -21.50
C VAL A 130 11.03 -5.04 -21.95
N LEU A 131 11.81 -4.23 -21.26
CA LEU A 131 12.02 -2.81 -21.53
C LEU A 131 13.36 -2.41 -20.93
N ASN A 132 14.11 -1.56 -21.63
CA ASN A 132 15.28 -0.93 -21.04
C ASN A 132 14.83 0.04 -19.93
N ILE A 133 15.24 -0.25 -18.70
CA ILE A 133 14.83 0.52 -17.52
C ILE A 133 15.19 2.00 -17.60
N LYS A 134 16.25 2.36 -18.34
CA LYS A 134 16.65 3.76 -18.53
C LYS A 134 15.64 4.55 -19.36
N ASP A 135 14.95 3.90 -20.27
CA ASP A 135 13.92 4.56 -21.09
C ASP A 135 12.65 4.76 -20.26
N LEU A 136 12.29 3.77 -19.42
CA LEU A 136 11.23 3.94 -18.43
C LEU A 136 11.54 5.07 -17.44
N ASP A 137 12.75 5.10 -16.88
CA ASP A 137 13.18 6.15 -15.96
C ASP A 137 13.10 7.54 -16.59
N ARG A 138 13.46 7.66 -17.88
CA ARG A 138 13.36 8.93 -18.62
C ARG A 138 11.91 9.38 -18.82
N GLU A 139 11.02 8.47 -19.19
CA GLU A 139 9.59 8.78 -19.35
C GLU A 139 8.96 9.18 -18.00
N LEU A 140 9.23 8.42 -16.93
CA LEU A 140 8.74 8.73 -15.59
C LEU A 140 9.31 10.05 -15.07
N GLN A 141 10.60 10.31 -15.27
CA GLN A 141 11.22 11.55 -14.83
C GLN A 141 10.67 12.77 -15.59
N SER A 142 10.52 12.68 -16.91
CA SER A 142 10.10 13.81 -17.74
C SER A 142 8.61 14.12 -17.62
N ARG A 143 7.76 13.10 -17.43
CA ARG A 143 6.31 13.26 -17.44
C ARG A 143 5.67 13.28 -16.06
N ILE A 144 6.26 12.61 -15.07
CA ILE A 144 5.66 12.42 -13.75
C ILE A 144 6.49 13.10 -12.67
N VAL A 145 7.70 12.61 -12.39
CA VAL A 145 8.49 13.11 -11.25
C VAL A 145 8.87 14.57 -11.44
N GLY A 146 9.44 14.95 -12.58
CA GLY A 146 9.83 16.34 -12.85
C GLY A 146 8.67 17.33 -12.79
N PRO A 147 7.53 17.06 -13.45
CA PRO A 147 6.37 17.96 -13.39
C PRO A 147 5.59 17.98 -12.08
N LEU A 148 5.68 16.94 -11.23
CA LEU A 148 4.90 16.85 -10.00
C LEU A 148 5.73 17.15 -8.74
N ASP A 149 7.02 16.81 -8.71
CA ASP A 149 7.85 16.99 -7.52
C ASP A 149 8.02 18.48 -7.17
N GLN A 150 7.90 18.78 -5.87
CA GLN A 150 7.92 20.11 -5.28
C GLN A 150 6.85 21.09 -5.82
N THR A 151 5.79 20.59 -6.44
CA THR A 151 4.72 21.44 -6.99
C THR A 151 3.52 21.56 -6.05
N SER A 152 2.79 22.67 -6.17
CA SER A 152 1.40 22.75 -5.74
C SER A 152 0.47 22.25 -6.84
N LEU A 153 -0.15 21.10 -6.63
CA LEU A 153 -1.03 20.47 -7.62
C LEU A 153 -2.18 21.39 -8.03
N ASN A 154 -2.88 22.00 -7.07
CA ASN A 154 -4.01 22.87 -7.35
C ASN A 154 -3.64 24.11 -8.17
N ASP A 155 -2.43 24.66 -7.95
CA ASP A 155 -2.04 25.95 -8.51
C ASP A 155 -1.28 25.79 -9.83
N GLU A 156 -0.43 24.78 -9.94
CA GLU A 156 0.54 24.63 -11.05
C GLU A 156 0.09 23.62 -12.11
N ILE A 157 -0.79 22.67 -11.78
CA ILE A 157 -1.23 21.63 -12.71
C ILE A 157 -2.64 21.97 -13.25
N PRO A 158 -2.79 22.26 -14.57
CA PRO A 158 -4.06 22.70 -15.14
C PRO A 158 -5.26 21.77 -14.90
N ARG A 159 -5.01 20.46 -14.77
CA ARG A 159 -6.05 19.47 -14.47
C ARG A 159 -6.72 19.73 -13.11
N PHE A 160 -5.92 20.06 -12.08
CA PHE A 160 -6.38 20.18 -10.70
C PHE A 160 -6.92 21.56 -10.34
N GLN A 161 -6.84 22.53 -11.25
CA GLN A 161 -7.64 23.76 -11.20
C GLN A 161 -9.14 23.51 -11.47
N ARG A 162 -9.48 22.33 -12.02
CA ARG A 162 -10.84 21.94 -12.42
C ARG A 162 -11.40 20.75 -11.65
N CYS A 163 -10.54 19.96 -10.99
CA CYS A 163 -10.96 18.86 -10.13
C CYS A 163 -10.08 18.77 -8.89
N PRO A 164 -10.58 18.25 -7.76
CA PRO A 164 -9.77 18.07 -6.57
C PRO A 164 -8.63 17.07 -6.83
N PRO A 165 -7.39 17.35 -6.40
CA PRO A 165 -6.25 16.43 -6.50
C PRO A 165 -6.31 15.38 -5.37
N THR A 166 -7.35 14.56 -5.36
CA THR A 166 -7.43 13.35 -4.53
C THR A 166 -6.41 12.32 -5.00
N THR A 167 -6.07 11.31 -4.17
CA THR A 167 -5.21 10.20 -4.57
C THR A 167 -5.71 9.54 -5.85
N GLU A 168 -7.02 9.39 -5.98
CA GLU A 168 -7.69 8.78 -7.14
C GLU A 168 -7.56 9.65 -8.40
N ASN A 169 -7.88 10.94 -8.31
CA ASN A 169 -7.73 11.84 -9.46
C ASN A 169 -6.27 12.02 -9.86
N LEU A 170 -5.33 11.98 -8.92
CA LEU A 170 -3.91 11.99 -9.21
C LEU A 170 -3.48 10.70 -9.90
N THR A 171 -4.01 9.55 -9.47
CA THR A 171 -3.78 8.27 -10.15
C THR A 171 -4.31 8.29 -11.60
N LEU A 172 -5.52 8.83 -11.82
CA LEU A 172 -6.08 9.00 -13.16
C LEU A 172 -5.26 9.98 -14.02
N TYR A 173 -4.80 11.09 -13.44
CA TYR A 173 -3.92 12.03 -14.14
C TYR A 173 -2.61 11.36 -14.58
N ILE A 174 -1.99 10.56 -13.71
CA ILE A 174 -0.78 9.81 -14.03
C ILE A 174 -1.06 8.79 -15.14
N ARG A 175 -2.18 8.04 -15.05
CA ARG A 175 -2.62 7.12 -16.10
C ARG A 175 -2.74 7.84 -17.45
N ASP A 176 -3.46 8.95 -17.50
CA ASP A 176 -3.70 9.70 -18.74
C ASP A 176 -2.39 10.27 -19.31
N THR A 177 -1.50 10.73 -18.44
CA THR A 177 -0.18 11.26 -18.81
C THR A 177 0.73 10.18 -19.40
N LEU A 178 0.68 8.95 -18.86
CA LEU A 178 1.48 7.82 -19.32
C LEU A 178 0.82 7.04 -20.47
N ALA A 179 -0.49 7.16 -20.69
CA ALA A 179 -1.18 6.50 -21.80
C ALA A 179 -0.58 6.90 -23.17
N GLY A 180 0.02 8.08 -23.27
CA GLY A 180 0.67 8.60 -24.48
C GLY A 180 2.18 8.33 -24.58
N TRP A 181 2.77 7.48 -23.73
CA TRP A 181 4.18 7.13 -23.87
C TRP A 181 4.42 6.26 -25.12
N SER A 182 5.61 6.35 -25.72
CA SER A 182 5.95 5.62 -26.95
C SER A 182 6.75 4.35 -26.68
N LEU A 183 6.65 3.79 -25.47
CA LEU A 183 7.39 2.60 -25.08
C LEU A 183 6.73 1.34 -25.70
N PRO A 184 7.50 0.32 -26.08
CA PRO A 184 7.00 -0.93 -26.67
C PRO A 184 6.36 -1.87 -25.61
N VAL A 185 5.69 -1.30 -24.62
CA VAL A 185 5.04 -2.01 -23.52
C VAL A 185 3.69 -1.36 -23.21
N GLN A 186 2.78 -2.16 -22.67
CA GLN A 186 1.48 -1.71 -22.24
C GLN A 186 1.50 -1.34 -20.76
N LEU A 187 1.05 -0.14 -20.39
CA LEU A 187 0.81 0.22 -18.99
C LEU A 187 -0.33 -0.64 -18.42
N THR A 188 -0.11 -1.42 -17.35
CA THR A 188 -1.15 -2.34 -16.83
C THR A 188 -1.54 -2.10 -15.39
N ARG A 189 -0.67 -1.46 -14.59
CA ARG A 189 -1.02 -1.10 -13.22
C ARG A 189 -0.28 0.15 -12.78
N LEU A 190 -0.98 0.97 -12.00
CA LEU A 190 -0.42 2.04 -11.18
C LEU A 190 -0.81 1.75 -9.73
N ARG A 191 0.12 1.86 -8.79
CA ARG A 191 -0.18 1.97 -7.36
C ARG A 191 0.44 3.25 -6.84
N LEU A 192 -0.41 4.19 -6.45
CA LEU A 192 -0.02 5.47 -5.88
C LEU A 192 -0.32 5.45 -4.39
N GLU A 193 0.73 5.40 -3.59
CA GLU A 193 0.68 5.50 -2.15
C GLU A 193 0.81 6.96 -1.74
N GLU A 194 -0.24 7.51 -1.14
CA GLU A 194 -0.23 8.87 -0.57
C GLU A 194 0.37 8.84 0.84
N MET A 195 0.05 7.79 1.60
CA MET A 195 0.60 7.51 2.92
C MET A 195 0.81 6.01 3.08
N PRO A 196 1.63 5.55 4.05
CA PRO A 196 1.83 4.12 4.31
C PRO A 196 0.53 3.31 4.54
N THR A 197 -0.54 3.99 4.96
CA THR A 197 -1.84 3.39 5.27
C THR A 197 -2.94 3.74 4.25
N LEU A 198 -2.63 4.45 3.15
CA LEU A 198 -3.61 4.84 2.12
C LEU A 198 -2.97 4.83 0.73
N TRP A 199 -3.51 4.02 -0.17
CA TRP A 199 -3.08 4.02 -1.57
C TRP A 199 -4.23 3.74 -2.52
N CYS A 200 -4.14 4.33 -3.70
CA CYS A 200 -5.01 4.05 -4.83
C CYS A 200 -4.27 3.17 -5.83
N GLU A 201 -4.99 2.25 -6.45
CA GLU A 201 -4.49 1.47 -7.57
C GLU A 201 -5.41 1.61 -8.77
N TRP A 202 -4.82 1.79 -9.94
CA TRP A 202 -5.50 1.59 -11.22
C TRP A 202 -4.92 0.36 -11.87
N HIS A 203 -5.78 -0.50 -12.41
CA HIS A 203 -5.38 -1.74 -13.10
C HIS A 203 -6.14 -1.86 -14.41
N ARG A 204 -5.45 -2.38 -15.42
CA ARG A 204 -6.04 -2.71 -16.72
C ARG A 204 -5.79 -4.17 -17.07
N THR A 205 -6.87 -4.88 -17.42
CA THR A 205 -6.84 -6.24 -17.96
C THR A 205 -7.63 -6.28 -19.26
N GLY A 206 -6.95 -6.42 -20.39
CA GLY A 206 -7.57 -6.23 -21.71
C GLY A 206 -8.13 -4.82 -21.83
N ASP A 207 -9.41 -4.71 -22.19
CA ASP A 207 -10.14 -3.43 -22.30
C ASP A 207 -10.81 -2.99 -20.98
N GLN A 208 -10.75 -3.82 -19.93
CA GLN A 208 -11.33 -3.49 -18.64
C GLN A 208 -10.33 -2.72 -17.78
N GLU A 209 -10.77 -1.57 -17.29
CA GLU A 209 -10.07 -0.79 -16.27
C GLU A 209 -10.82 -0.89 -14.94
N ARG A 210 -10.08 -0.95 -13.84
CA ARG A 210 -10.64 -0.87 -12.49
C ARG A 210 -9.78 0.04 -11.62
N MET A 211 -10.43 0.74 -10.70
CA MET A 211 -9.79 1.56 -9.69
C MET A 211 -10.16 1.03 -8.30
N THR A 212 -9.16 0.92 -7.45
CA THR A 212 -9.34 0.47 -6.06
C THR A 212 -8.63 1.40 -5.09
N LEU A 213 -9.26 1.70 -3.96
CA LEU A 213 -8.67 2.42 -2.85
C LEU A 213 -8.47 1.46 -1.69
N THR A 214 -7.25 1.41 -1.13
CA THR A 214 -6.95 0.58 0.03
C THR A 214 -6.60 1.45 1.23
N ARG A 215 -7.21 1.14 2.37
CA ARG A 215 -6.89 1.71 3.67
C ARG A 215 -6.39 0.61 4.61
N SER A 216 -5.34 0.91 5.36
CA SER A 216 -4.75 -0.01 6.33
C SER A 216 -4.98 0.46 7.77
N TYR A 217 -5.31 -0.48 8.65
CA TYR A 217 -5.60 -0.30 10.07
C TYR A 217 -4.79 -1.30 10.89
N GLU A 218 -4.67 -1.06 12.19
CA GLU A 218 -3.97 -1.96 13.11
C GLU A 218 -4.87 -2.29 14.31
N PHE A 219 -4.77 -3.53 14.79
CA PHE A 219 -5.35 -3.94 16.08
C PHE A 219 -4.48 -5.01 16.73
N ALA A 220 -4.38 -4.99 18.06
CA ALA A 220 -3.66 -5.98 18.84
C ALA A 220 -4.65 -6.99 19.44
N ALA A 221 -4.47 -8.29 19.18
CA ALA A 221 -5.35 -9.30 19.76
C ALA A 221 -4.59 -10.57 20.14
N SER A 222 -5.08 -11.25 21.18
CA SER A 222 -4.61 -12.57 21.59
C SER A 222 -5.56 -13.67 21.12
N HIS A 223 -5.03 -14.87 20.92
CA HIS A 223 -5.80 -16.04 20.56
C HIS A 223 -5.08 -17.35 20.89
N ARG A 224 -5.82 -18.45 20.74
CA ARG A 224 -5.32 -19.83 20.81
C ARG A 224 -5.96 -20.64 19.70
N LEU A 225 -5.13 -21.40 18.97
CA LEU A 225 -5.62 -22.38 18.01
C LEU A 225 -5.84 -23.71 18.74
N HIS A 226 -7.10 -24.10 18.88
CA HIS A 226 -7.47 -25.33 19.58
C HIS A 226 -8.75 -25.91 18.99
N ASN A 227 -8.72 -27.20 18.66
CA ASN A 227 -9.88 -27.99 18.29
C ASN A 227 -10.28 -28.90 19.45
N SER A 228 -11.45 -28.66 20.02
CA SER A 228 -11.99 -29.42 21.17
C SER A 228 -12.35 -30.87 20.82
N ALA A 229 -12.47 -31.22 19.54
CA ALA A 229 -12.71 -32.59 19.10
C ALA A 229 -11.43 -33.43 18.98
N LEU A 230 -10.23 -32.82 19.14
CA LEU A 230 -8.95 -33.50 19.04
C LEU A 230 -8.31 -33.69 20.42
N SER A 231 -7.49 -34.74 20.57
CA SER A 231 -6.66 -34.89 21.78
C SER A 231 -5.62 -33.77 21.90
N GLU A 232 -5.01 -33.62 23.07
CA GLU A 232 -3.95 -32.63 23.30
C GLU A 232 -2.74 -32.88 22.41
N GLU A 233 -2.32 -34.15 22.26
CA GLU A 233 -1.18 -34.53 21.42
C GLU A 233 -1.45 -34.16 19.97
N ARG A 234 -2.67 -34.41 19.49
CA ARG A 234 -3.03 -34.11 18.10
C ARG A 234 -3.15 -32.61 17.86
N ASN A 235 -3.65 -31.84 18.84
CA ASN A 235 -3.65 -30.39 18.77
C ASN A 235 -2.21 -29.82 18.73
N LEU A 236 -1.33 -30.32 19.61
CA LEU A 236 0.07 -29.90 19.65
C LEU A 236 0.79 -30.23 18.33
N GLU A 237 0.54 -31.41 17.76
CA GLU A 237 1.10 -31.81 16.46
C GLU A 237 0.62 -30.90 15.32
N LEU A 238 -0.68 -30.56 15.31
CA LEU A 238 -1.31 -29.78 14.24
C LEU A 238 -0.95 -28.28 14.29
N TYR A 239 -1.07 -27.67 15.47
CA TYR A 239 -0.94 -26.21 15.64
C TYR A 239 0.41 -25.79 16.24
N GLY A 240 1.21 -26.74 16.74
CA GLY A 240 2.51 -26.47 17.32
C GLY A 240 2.46 -25.40 18.41
N LYS A 241 3.31 -24.37 18.25
CA LYS A 241 3.40 -23.25 19.21
C LYS A 241 2.10 -22.45 19.35
N CYS A 242 1.25 -22.44 18.32
CA CYS A 242 -0.01 -21.69 18.33
C CYS A 242 -1.10 -22.33 19.22
N TRP A 243 -0.89 -23.59 19.66
CA TRP A 243 -1.78 -24.27 20.60
C TRP A 243 -1.52 -23.95 22.08
N ASN A 244 -0.45 -23.20 22.41
CA ASN A 244 -0.07 -22.85 23.79
C ASN A 244 -1.31 -22.65 24.68
N PRO A 245 -1.48 -23.42 25.79
CA PRO A 245 -2.68 -23.36 26.61
C PRO A 245 -3.06 -21.96 27.11
N ALA A 246 -2.05 -21.10 27.33
CA ALA A 246 -2.24 -19.69 27.73
C ALA A 246 -2.47 -18.72 26.55
N GLY A 247 -2.53 -19.23 25.32
CA GLY A 247 -2.63 -18.44 24.09
C GLY A 247 -1.33 -17.72 23.70
N HIS A 248 -1.44 -16.84 22.72
CA HIS A 248 -0.42 -15.90 22.27
C HIS A 248 -1.13 -14.72 21.60
N GLY A 249 -0.42 -13.73 21.06
CA GLY A 249 -1.07 -12.63 20.36
C GLY A 249 -0.21 -11.98 19.31
N HIS A 250 -0.84 -11.09 18.54
CA HIS A 250 -0.25 -10.41 17.40
C HIS A 250 -0.71 -8.97 17.31
N ASN A 251 0.12 -8.16 16.66
CA ASN A 251 -0.28 -6.85 16.16
C ASN A 251 -0.68 -7.05 14.70
N TYR A 252 -1.97 -7.20 14.46
CA TYR A 252 -2.51 -7.43 13.14
C TYR A 252 -2.51 -6.14 12.33
N VAL A 253 -2.20 -6.25 11.04
CA VAL A 253 -2.45 -5.18 10.06
C VAL A 253 -3.62 -5.62 9.18
N LEU A 254 -4.66 -4.79 9.11
CA LEU A 254 -5.87 -5.03 8.35
C LEU A 254 -5.93 -4.07 7.17
N GLU A 255 -5.82 -4.59 5.96
CA GLU A 255 -5.97 -3.83 4.71
C GLU A 255 -7.38 -4.08 4.13
N ILE A 256 -8.16 -3.01 3.97
CA ILE A 256 -9.48 -3.05 3.35
C ILE A 256 -9.43 -2.33 2.00
N THR A 257 -9.78 -3.04 0.93
CA THR A 257 -9.76 -2.52 -0.44
C THR A 257 -11.18 -2.38 -0.99
N LEU A 258 -11.53 -1.16 -1.42
CA LEU A 258 -12.79 -0.85 -2.09
C LEU A 258 -12.55 -0.58 -3.57
N GLU A 259 -13.50 -0.99 -4.41
CA GLU A 259 -13.53 -0.72 -5.85
C GLU A 259 -14.66 0.26 -6.19
N GLY A 260 -14.40 1.15 -7.13
CA GLY A 260 -15.37 2.12 -7.60
C GLY A 260 -14.72 3.22 -8.43
N ASP A 261 -15.57 4.05 -9.03
CA ASP A 261 -15.13 5.24 -9.75
C ASP A 261 -15.10 6.46 -8.81
N PRO A 262 -14.13 7.37 -8.99
CA PRO A 262 -14.13 8.62 -8.25
C PRO A 262 -15.39 9.44 -8.51
N HIS A 263 -16.03 9.93 -7.46
CA HIS A 263 -17.21 10.77 -7.59
C HIS A 263 -16.87 12.05 -8.37
N PRO A 264 -17.67 12.46 -9.37
CA PRO A 264 -17.30 13.50 -10.33
C PRO A 264 -17.05 14.87 -9.70
N GLU A 265 -17.67 15.18 -8.56
CA GLU A 265 -17.49 16.46 -7.88
C GLU A 265 -16.37 16.47 -6.83
N THR A 266 -16.22 15.37 -6.09
CA THR A 266 -15.29 15.30 -4.95
C THR A 266 -13.95 14.68 -5.37
N GLY A 267 -13.93 13.87 -6.42
CA GLY A 267 -12.79 13.09 -6.84
C GLY A 267 -12.50 11.88 -5.93
N MET A 268 -13.34 11.61 -4.94
CA MET A 268 -13.11 10.53 -3.98
C MET A 268 -13.93 9.32 -4.40
N LEU A 269 -13.34 8.12 -4.35
CA LEU A 269 -14.05 6.85 -4.52
C LEU A 269 -15.01 6.63 -3.36
N VAL A 270 -14.60 7.04 -2.16
CA VAL A 270 -15.35 6.93 -0.92
C VAL A 270 -15.04 8.13 -0.01
N ASP A 271 -16.02 8.56 0.80
CA ASP A 271 -15.75 9.46 1.93
C ASP A 271 -14.88 8.73 2.96
N LEU A 272 -13.62 9.16 3.09
CA LEU A 272 -12.64 8.55 3.99
C LEU A 272 -13.07 8.60 5.46
N GLU A 273 -13.80 9.62 5.91
CA GLU A 273 -14.27 9.68 7.30
C GLU A 273 -15.38 8.68 7.58
N LEU A 274 -16.26 8.44 6.60
CA LEU A 274 -17.28 7.40 6.71
C LEU A 274 -16.66 6.01 6.63
N PHE A 275 -15.68 5.82 5.75
CA PHE A 275 -14.96 4.57 5.61
C PHE A 275 -14.18 4.20 6.88
N ASP A 276 -13.34 5.12 7.38
CA ASP A 276 -12.56 4.91 8.60
C ASP A 276 -13.50 4.57 9.78
N ARG A 277 -14.60 5.33 9.94
CA ARG A 277 -15.58 5.09 11.01
C ARG A 277 -16.25 3.72 10.92
N ALA A 278 -16.67 3.31 9.73
CA ALA A 278 -17.32 2.02 9.55
C ALA A 278 -16.38 0.86 9.89
N VAL A 279 -15.12 0.91 9.43
CA VAL A 279 -14.13 -0.14 9.74
C VAL A 279 -13.79 -0.14 11.24
N HIS A 280 -13.68 1.04 11.87
CA HIS A 280 -13.46 1.14 13.30
C HIS A 280 -14.59 0.51 14.12
N GLU A 281 -15.84 0.91 13.84
CA GLU A 281 -17.01 0.43 14.57
C GLU A 281 -17.25 -1.07 14.39
N ILE A 282 -17.10 -1.57 13.15
CA ILE A 282 -17.43 -2.95 12.80
C ILE A 282 -16.30 -3.91 13.18
N VAL A 283 -15.05 -3.45 13.15
CA VAL A 283 -13.87 -4.31 13.31
C VAL A 283 -12.91 -3.80 14.37
N VAL A 284 -12.21 -2.68 14.16
CA VAL A 284 -11.05 -2.30 14.99
C VAL A 284 -11.44 -2.20 16.46
N ASP A 285 -12.50 -1.48 16.80
CA ASP A 285 -12.90 -1.25 18.18
C ASP A 285 -13.45 -2.53 18.86
N ARG A 286 -13.87 -3.51 18.06
CA ARG A 286 -14.40 -4.80 18.52
C ARG A 286 -13.32 -5.87 18.68
N TYR A 287 -12.19 -5.73 17.98
CA TYR A 287 -11.11 -6.72 17.94
C TYR A 287 -9.85 -6.24 18.68
N ASP A 288 -9.64 -4.93 18.82
CA ASP A 288 -8.47 -4.36 19.46
C ASP A 288 -8.46 -4.60 20.97
N HIS A 289 -7.28 -4.99 21.47
CA HIS A 289 -7.01 -5.42 22.84
C HIS A 289 -7.97 -6.52 23.34
N LYS A 290 -8.36 -7.46 22.47
CA LYS A 290 -9.27 -8.57 22.78
C LYS A 290 -8.61 -9.94 22.73
N ASN A 291 -9.22 -10.91 23.40
CA ASN A 291 -9.03 -12.33 23.12
C ASN A 291 -10.03 -12.77 22.03
N LEU A 292 -9.53 -13.12 20.84
CA LEU A 292 -10.36 -13.51 19.69
C LEU A 292 -11.24 -14.74 19.98
N ASN A 293 -10.83 -15.64 20.88
CA ASN A 293 -11.61 -16.82 21.23
C ASN A 293 -12.81 -16.49 22.14
N GLU A 294 -12.70 -15.45 22.97
CA GLU A 294 -13.58 -15.21 24.11
C GLU A 294 -14.41 -13.93 23.95
N ASP A 295 -13.78 -12.84 23.51
CA ASP A 295 -14.33 -11.50 23.54
C ASP A 295 -15.00 -11.07 22.21
N VAL A 296 -14.77 -11.80 21.12
CA VAL A 296 -15.28 -11.47 19.78
C VAL A 296 -16.43 -12.43 19.42
N PRO A 297 -17.71 -12.01 19.53
CA PRO A 297 -18.86 -12.90 19.42
C PRO A 297 -18.93 -13.74 18.14
N GLU A 298 -18.57 -13.16 17.00
CA GLU A 298 -18.57 -13.84 15.69
C GLU A 298 -17.47 -14.90 15.52
N LEU A 299 -16.50 -14.94 16.44
CA LEU A 299 -15.42 -15.94 16.49
C LEU A 299 -15.65 -16.98 17.58
N GLN A 300 -16.64 -16.82 18.47
CA GLN A 300 -16.91 -17.78 19.53
C GLN A 300 -17.26 -19.15 18.97
N GLY A 301 -16.60 -20.19 19.49
CA GLY A 301 -16.75 -21.56 19.03
C GLY A 301 -16.05 -21.89 17.71
N LEU A 302 -15.41 -20.90 17.07
CA LEU A 302 -14.53 -21.11 15.92
C LEU A 302 -13.07 -21.23 16.37
N ILE A 303 -12.24 -21.77 15.47
CA ILE A 303 -10.78 -21.75 15.63
C ILE A 303 -10.30 -20.48 14.93
N PRO A 304 -9.80 -19.46 15.64
CA PRO A 304 -9.53 -18.14 15.06
C PRO A 304 -8.20 -18.13 14.30
N THR A 305 -8.06 -19.00 13.30
CA THR A 305 -6.95 -18.85 12.34
C THR A 305 -7.13 -17.55 11.57
N SER A 306 -6.04 -17.00 11.05
CA SER A 306 -6.08 -15.74 10.30
C SER A 306 -6.99 -15.80 9.07
N GLU A 307 -7.16 -16.98 8.45
CA GLU A 307 -8.16 -17.22 7.39
C GLU A 307 -9.59 -17.02 7.88
N VAL A 308 -9.94 -17.63 9.02
CA VAL A 308 -11.28 -17.51 9.63
C VAL A 308 -11.54 -16.07 10.05
N VAL A 309 -10.54 -15.40 10.66
CA VAL A 309 -10.66 -14.01 11.06
C VAL A 309 -10.86 -13.10 9.85
N ALA A 310 -10.06 -13.24 8.79
CA ALA A 310 -10.21 -12.47 7.56
C ALA A 310 -11.59 -12.68 6.91
N GLN A 311 -12.09 -13.93 6.92
CA GLN A 311 -13.43 -14.24 6.40
C GLN A 311 -14.55 -13.64 7.26
N LYS A 312 -14.45 -13.65 8.59
CA LYS A 312 -15.43 -12.99 9.46
C LYS A 312 -15.42 -11.48 9.32
N ILE A 313 -14.25 -10.87 9.16
CA ILE A 313 -14.14 -9.44 8.86
C ILE A 313 -14.80 -9.12 7.51
N TRP A 314 -14.55 -9.93 6.47
CA TRP A 314 -15.23 -9.80 5.19
C TRP A 314 -16.76 -9.86 5.33
N GLU A 315 -17.28 -10.90 6.01
CA GLU A 315 -18.72 -11.09 6.22
C GLU A 315 -19.36 -9.91 6.97
N ALA A 316 -18.64 -9.30 7.92
CA ALA A 316 -19.12 -8.15 8.69
C ALA A 316 -19.10 -6.84 7.89
N LEU A 317 -18.15 -6.67 6.96
CA LEU A 317 -17.99 -5.46 6.15
C LEU A 317 -18.77 -5.50 4.83
N GLU A 318 -19.08 -6.69 4.32
CA GLU A 318 -19.79 -6.84 3.05
C GLU A 318 -21.18 -6.19 3.10
N GLY A 319 -21.42 -5.24 2.18
CA GLY A 319 -22.68 -4.51 2.11
C GLY A 319 -22.88 -3.41 3.16
N THR A 320 -21.92 -3.19 4.07
CA THR A 320 -21.99 -2.09 5.07
C THR A 320 -21.16 -0.87 4.66
N LEU A 321 -20.22 -1.06 3.73
CA LEU A 321 -19.36 0.00 3.23
C LEU A 321 -19.99 0.76 2.04
N PRO A 322 -19.68 2.05 1.88
CA PRO A 322 -20.28 2.93 0.86
C PRO A 322 -19.81 2.64 -0.58
N ALA A 323 -18.84 1.75 -0.76
CA ALA A 323 -18.36 1.29 -2.07
C ALA A 323 -18.15 -0.24 -2.03
N LYS A 324 -17.92 -0.84 -3.19
CA LYS A 324 -17.84 -2.29 -3.34
C LYS A 324 -16.58 -2.82 -2.65
N LEU A 325 -16.75 -3.62 -1.60
CA LEU A 325 -15.65 -4.35 -0.97
C LEU A 325 -15.13 -5.41 -1.94
N VAL A 326 -13.84 -5.35 -2.25
CA VAL A 326 -13.20 -6.31 -3.19
C VAL A 326 -12.09 -7.11 -2.56
N ARG A 327 -11.48 -6.63 -1.47
CA ARG A 327 -10.48 -7.38 -0.74
C ARG A 327 -10.42 -7.01 0.73
N VAL A 328 -10.33 -8.03 1.57
CA VAL A 328 -9.86 -7.95 2.96
C VAL A 328 -8.56 -8.72 3.03
N ARG A 329 -7.49 -8.07 3.49
CA ARG A 329 -6.20 -8.72 3.72
C ARG A 329 -5.73 -8.49 5.14
N LEU A 330 -5.47 -9.58 5.85
CA LEU A 330 -5.07 -9.60 7.24
C LEU A 330 -3.63 -10.11 7.34
N LEU A 331 -2.74 -9.26 7.84
CA LEU A 331 -1.37 -9.63 8.15
C LEU A 331 -1.31 -9.98 9.64
N GLU A 332 -1.08 -11.25 9.95
CA GLU A 332 -0.85 -11.71 11.32
C GLU A 332 0.57 -11.33 11.77
N THR A 333 1.52 -11.39 10.84
CA THR A 333 2.90 -10.93 11.03
C THR A 333 3.41 -10.31 9.75
N ALA A 334 4.59 -9.67 9.78
CA ALA A 334 5.25 -9.17 8.57
C ALA A 334 5.57 -10.25 7.51
N ARG A 335 5.43 -11.55 7.84
CA ARG A 335 5.73 -12.66 6.93
C ARG A 335 4.50 -13.50 6.56
N ASN A 336 3.35 -13.29 7.22
CA ASN A 336 2.15 -14.07 7.02
C ASN A 336 0.98 -13.13 6.74
N ALA A 337 0.38 -13.27 5.57
CA ALA A 337 -0.79 -12.51 5.15
C ALA A 337 -1.83 -13.46 4.57
N PHE A 338 -3.10 -13.17 4.84
CA PHE A 338 -4.25 -13.97 4.44
C PHE A 338 -5.26 -13.03 3.82
N GLU A 339 -5.86 -13.42 2.69
CA GLU A 339 -6.76 -12.55 1.94
C GLU A 339 -8.04 -13.25 1.54
N VAL A 340 -9.12 -12.49 1.59
CA VAL A 340 -10.41 -12.81 0.99
C VAL A 340 -10.63 -11.79 -0.12
N GLU A 341 -10.71 -12.26 -1.35
CA GLU A 341 -10.91 -11.43 -2.53
C GLU A 341 -12.20 -11.83 -3.26
N ARG A 342 -12.90 -10.84 -3.82
CA ARG A 342 -14.06 -11.08 -4.69
C ARG A 342 -13.58 -11.70 -6.01
N GLN A 343 -14.16 -12.84 -6.40
CA GLN A 343 -13.90 -13.52 -7.68
C GLN A 343 -14.51 -12.80 -8.88
#